data_AF-A0A4Z0L399-F1
#
_entry.id   AF-A0A4Z0L399-F1
#
_cell.length_a   1.000
_cell.length_b   1.000
_cell.length_c   1.000
_cell.angle_alpha   90.00
_cell.angle_beta   90.00
_cell.angle_gamma   90.00
#
_symmetry.space_group_name_H-M   'P 1'
#
loop_
_entity.id
_entity.type
_entity.pdbx_description
1 polymer ?
#
loop_
_entity_poly.entity_id
_entity_poly.type
_entity_poly.pdbx_seq_one_letter_code
_entity_poly.pdbx_strand_id
1 'polypeptide(L)'
;MKNPIYPCLWFDGQAKEAASFYCSVFTDSKITDENPMVTTFEVKGQKFMCLNGGPMFRFNEAVSFVIDCETQEEIDYYWNKLTEGGEESQCGWLKDKFGVSWQVVPVVLAQLLSNPEKSQRVVQAFMKMKKFDIETLLNA
;
A
#
# COMPACT_ATOMS: atom_id res chain seq x y z
N MET A 1 19.81 -12.28 -4.39
CA MET A 1 18.42 -12.44 -4.87
C MET A 1 18.34 -12.00 -6.31
N LYS A 2 17.80 -12.83 -7.22
CA LYS A 2 17.53 -12.45 -8.62
C LYS A 2 16.03 -12.15 -8.73
N ASN A 3 15.66 -10.89 -8.52
CA ASN A 3 14.36 -10.36 -8.96
C ASN A 3 14.59 -9.78 -10.36
N PRO A 4 14.38 -10.56 -11.46
CA PRO A 4 14.67 -10.10 -12.82
C PRO A 4 13.75 -8.97 -13.27
N ILE A 5 12.59 -8.83 -12.62
CA ILE A 5 11.59 -7.78 -12.83
C ILE A 5 11.21 -7.24 -11.46
N TYR A 6 11.17 -5.92 -11.31
CA TYR A 6 10.77 -5.23 -10.09
C TYR A 6 10.22 -3.84 -10.43
N PRO A 7 9.34 -3.27 -9.59
CA PRO A 7 8.77 -1.95 -9.82
C PRO A 7 9.83 -0.85 -9.71
N CYS A 8 9.72 0.12 -10.62
CA CYS A 8 10.40 1.41 -10.55
C CYS A 8 9.38 2.49 -10.20
N LEU A 9 9.60 3.19 -9.10
CA LEU A 9 8.77 4.27 -8.60
C LEU A 9 9.43 5.62 -8.91
N TRP A 10 8.72 6.50 -9.60
CA TRP A 10 9.24 7.78 -10.06
C TRP A 10 9.02 8.88 -9.03
N PHE A 11 10.08 9.58 -8.64
CA PHE A 11 10.05 10.68 -7.67
C PHE A 11 10.70 11.94 -8.22
N ASP A 12 10.39 13.06 -7.56
CA ASP A 12 11.04 14.36 -7.74
C ASP A 12 11.94 14.67 -6.53
N GLY A 13 13.16 14.15 -6.53
CA GLY A 13 14.16 14.38 -5.48
C GLY A 13 13.96 13.58 -4.18
N GLN A 14 12.85 12.86 -4.02
CA GLN A 14 12.46 12.18 -2.77
C GLN A 14 12.73 10.66 -2.73
N ALA A 15 13.46 10.09 -3.70
CA ALA A 15 13.65 8.63 -3.81
C ALA A 15 14.17 7.96 -2.53
N LYS A 16 15.22 8.52 -1.90
CA LYS A 16 15.79 7.98 -0.66
C LYS A 16 14.83 8.12 0.52
N GLU A 17 14.16 9.27 0.62
CA GLU A 17 13.20 9.54 1.70
C GLU A 17 12.06 8.53 1.64
N ALA A 18 11.52 8.28 0.45
CA ALA A 18 10.48 7.29 0.22
C ALA A 18 10.95 5.87 0.57
N ALA A 19 12.13 5.45 0.08
CA ALA A 19 12.69 4.14 0.41
C ALA A 19 12.89 3.96 1.93
N SER A 20 13.40 5.00 2.60
CA SER A 20 13.61 4.98 4.06
C SER A 20 12.28 4.88 4.82
N PHE A 21 11.27 5.62 4.36
CA PHE A 21 9.92 5.55 4.90
C PHE A 21 9.33 4.15 4.75
N TYR A 22 9.38 3.54 3.55
CA TYR A 22 8.87 2.18 3.35
C TYR A 22 9.61 1.16 4.21
N CYS A 23 10.93 1.29 4.36
CA CYS A 23 11.68 0.43 5.28
C CYS A 23 11.30 0.65 6.76
N SER A 24 10.80 1.83 7.13
CA SER A 24 10.29 2.06 8.50
C SER A 24 8.87 1.53 8.71
N VAL A 25 8.07 1.43 7.64
CA VAL A 25 6.69 0.93 7.70
C VAL A 25 6.67 -0.59 7.77
N PHE A 26 7.48 -1.26 6.95
CA PHE A 26 7.48 -2.72 6.84
C PHE A 26 8.63 -3.37 7.57
N THR A 27 8.34 -4.46 8.27
CA THR A 27 9.36 -5.36 8.85
C THR A 27 10.08 -6.12 7.73
N ASP A 28 11.27 -6.66 8.05
CA ASP A 28 12.13 -7.38 7.08
C ASP A 28 12.44 -6.56 5.83
N SER A 29 12.91 -5.35 6.06
CA SER A 29 13.20 -4.38 5.02
C SER A 29 14.58 -3.77 5.17
N LYS A 30 15.17 -3.35 4.06
CA LYS A 30 16.47 -2.67 4.03
C LYS A 30 16.67 -1.93 2.73
N ILE A 31 17.39 -0.81 2.79
CA ILE A 31 17.98 -0.19 1.59
C ILE A 31 19.18 -1.06 1.16
N THR A 32 19.26 -1.37 -0.12
CA THR A 32 20.27 -2.28 -0.69
C THR A 32 21.31 -1.57 -1.53
N ASP A 33 20.97 -0.44 -2.15
CA ASP A 33 21.91 0.41 -2.89
C ASP A 33 21.35 1.84 -2.97
N GLU A 34 22.23 2.84 -3.01
CA GLU A 34 21.85 4.24 -3.02
C GLU A 34 22.86 5.10 -3.78
N ASN A 35 22.35 5.95 -4.67
CA ASN A 35 23.05 7.09 -5.24
C ASN A 35 22.07 8.26 -5.42
N PRO A 36 22.53 9.47 -5.82
CA PRO A 36 21.65 10.65 -5.93
C PRO A 36 20.44 10.49 -6.86
N MET A 37 20.53 9.61 -7.86
CA MET A 37 19.47 9.38 -8.84
C MET A 37 18.59 8.19 -8.47
N VAL A 38 19.13 7.13 -7.87
CA VAL A 38 18.44 5.87 -7.64
C VAL A 38 18.65 5.38 -6.22
N THR A 39 17.56 4.96 -5.56
CA THR A 39 17.62 4.18 -4.32
C THR A 39 16.91 2.86 -4.55
N THR A 40 17.58 1.74 -4.25
CA THR A 40 16.97 0.42 -4.28
C THR A 40 16.81 -0.10 -2.86
N PHE A 41 15.69 -0.73 -2.59
CA PHE A 41 15.39 -1.30 -1.29
C PHE A 41 14.64 -2.61 -1.45
N GLU A 42 14.58 -3.35 -0.34
CA GLU A 42 13.90 -4.61 -0.23
C GLU A 42 12.90 -4.53 0.92
N VAL A 43 11.70 -5.07 0.70
CA VAL A 43 10.66 -5.27 1.72
C VAL A 43 10.17 -6.70 1.56
N LYS A 44 10.21 -7.49 2.64
CA LYS A 44 9.72 -8.88 2.63
C LYS A 44 10.33 -9.73 1.50
N GLY A 45 11.59 -9.49 1.17
CA GLY A 45 12.32 -10.19 0.09
C GLY A 45 12.01 -9.68 -1.34
N GLN A 46 11.08 -8.73 -1.50
CA GLN A 46 10.76 -8.11 -2.78
C GLN A 46 11.61 -6.86 -3.01
N LYS A 47 12.25 -6.78 -4.19
CA LYS A 47 13.05 -5.62 -4.60
C LYS A 47 12.16 -4.52 -5.14
N PHE A 48 12.52 -3.28 -4.81
CA PHE A 48 11.93 -2.06 -5.35
C PHE A 48 13.04 -1.08 -5.75
N MET A 49 12.71 -0.16 -6.65
CA MET A 49 13.58 0.94 -7.03
C MET A 49 12.82 2.25 -7.01
N CYS A 50 13.38 3.26 -6.36
CA CYS A 50 12.95 4.64 -6.43
C CYS A 50 13.91 5.41 -7.35
N LEU A 51 13.38 6.12 -8.34
CA LEU A 51 14.13 6.91 -9.32
C LEU A 51 13.79 8.39 -9.17
N ASN A 52 14.77 9.23 -8.88
CA ASN A 52 14.67 10.68 -8.97
C ASN A 52 14.74 11.12 -10.44
N GLY A 53 13.58 11.20 -11.10
CA GLY A 53 13.47 11.59 -12.51
C GLY A 53 12.87 12.98 -12.75
N GLY A 54 12.51 13.71 -11.69
CA GLY A 54 11.94 15.06 -11.76
C GLY A 54 10.41 15.07 -11.86
N PRO A 55 9.77 16.25 -11.95
CA PRO A 55 8.33 16.42 -11.72
C PRO A 55 7.41 16.03 -12.89
N MET A 56 7.95 15.42 -13.95
CA MET A 56 7.23 15.15 -15.20
C MET A 56 6.13 14.11 -15.06
N PHE A 57 6.33 13.10 -14.19
CA PHE A 57 5.39 12.02 -13.97
C PHE A 57 4.90 12.02 -12.52
N ARG A 58 3.63 11.69 -12.34
CA ARG A 58 2.98 11.62 -11.03
C ARG A 58 2.30 10.27 -10.88
N PHE A 59 2.32 9.76 -9.65
CA PHE A 59 1.54 8.58 -9.31
C PHE A 59 0.04 8.84 -9.47
N ASN A 60 -0.67 7.76 -9.79
CA ASN A 60 -2.11 7.69 -9.79
C ASN A 60 -2.52 6.27 -9.39
N GLU A 61 -3.82 6.03 -9.35
CA GLU A 61 -4.42 4.79 -8.88
C GLU A 61 -4.22 3.61 -9.83
N ALA A 62 -3.71 3.83 -11.05
CA ALA A 62 -3.53 2.77 -12.05
C ALA A 62 -2.50 1.72 -11.63
N VAL A 63 -1.54 2.08 -10.77
CA VAL A 63 -0.66 1.14 -10.06
C VAL A 63 -0.80 1.42 -8.57
N SER A 64 -1.15 0.37 -7.82
CA SER A 64 -1.20 0.41 -6.36
C SER A 64 -0.55 -0.81 -5.76
N PHE A 65 -0.13 -0.69 -4.51
CA PHE A 65 0.38 -1.80 -3.72
C PHE A 65 -0.68 -2.28 -2.73
N VAL A 66 -0.95 -3.58 -2.75
CA VAL A 66 -1.96 -4.21 -1.89
C VAL A 66 -1.26 -4.81 -0.68
N ILE A 67 -1.78 -4.52 0.51
CA ILE A 67 -1.33 -5.06 1.79
C ILE A 67 -2.47 -5.91 2.34
N ASP A 68 -2.27 -7.22 2.33
CA ASP A 68 -3.16 -8.19 2.96
C ASP A 68 -2.97 -8.15 4.47
N CYS A 69 -4.05 -7.90 5.21
CA CYS A 69 -4.08 -7.82 6.67
C CYS A 69 -4.96 -8.93 7.24
N GLU A 70 -4.46 -9.63 8.26
CA GLU A 70 -5.20 -10.68 8.97
C GLU A 70 -6.03 -10.12 10.12
N THR A 71 -5.60 -9.01 10.71
CA THR A 71 -6.18 -8.43 11.92
C THR A 71 -6.54 -6.95 11.76
N GLN A 72 -7.42 -6.45 12.64
CA GLN A 72 -7.80 -5.04 12.63
C GLN A 72 -6.61 -4.16 13.05
N GLU A 73 -5.76 -4.64 13.94
CA GLU A 73 -4.54 -3.97 14.39
C GLU A 73 -3.57 -3.72 13.24
N GLU A 74 -3.41 -4.69 12.33
CA GLU A 74 -2.61 -4.53 11.12
C GLU A 74 -3.20 -3.49 10.17
N ILE A 75 -4.52 -3.55 9.93
CA ILE A 75 -5.23 -2.55 9.12
C ILE A 75 -4.99 -1.15 9.69
N ASP A 76 -5.19 -0.99 11.00
CA ASP A 76 -5.04 0.29 11.68
C ASP A 76 -3.60 0.79 11.62
N TYR A 77 -2.62 -0.10 11.81
CA TYR A 77 -1.20 0.24 11.71
C TYR A 77 -0.85 0.77 10.31
N TYR A 78 -1.13 -0.01 9.26
CA TYR A 78 -0.75 0.38 7.90
C TYR A 78 -1.54 1.59 7.41
N TRP A 79 -2.85 1.64 7.70
CA TRP A 79 -3.69 2.77 7.33
C TRP A 79 -3.17 4.06 7.94
N ASN A 80 -2.97 4.10 9.26
CA ASN A 80 -2.53 5.30 9.96
C ASN A 80 -1.12 5.70 9.55
N LYS A 81 -0.22 4.73 9.34
CA LYS A 81 1.17 5.02 8.95
C LYS A 81 1.28 5.57 7.54
N LEU A 82 0.56 4.99 6.58
CA LEU A 82 0.65 5.42 5.19
C LEU A 82 -0.13 6.71 4.94
N THR A 83 -1.20 6.98 5.69
CA THR A 83 -1.96 8.25 5.58
C THR A 83 -1.32 9.41 6.34
N GLU A 84 -0.24 9.18 7.10
CA GLU A 84 0.51 10.23 7.78
C GLU A 84 1.14 11.20 6.76
N GLY A 85 0.51 12.36 6.58
CA GLY A 85 0.88 13.33 5.54
C GLY A 85 0.39 12.96 4.13
N GLY A 86 -0.42 11.90 4.01
CA GLY A 86 -1.05 11.44 2.77
C GLY A 86 -2.55 11.73 2.72
N GLU A 87 -3.28 10.93 1.93
CA GLU A 87 -4.71 11.10 1.68
C GLU A 87 -5.46 9.77 1.80
N GLU A 88 -6.53 9.77 2.59
CA GLU A 88 -7.47 8.64 2.65
C GLU A 88 -8.40 8.62 1.44
N SER A 89 -8.66 7.42 0.91
CA SER A 89 -9.68 7.17 -0.13
C SER A 89 -10.69 6.11 0.34
N GLN A 90 -11.56 5.66 -0.57
CA GLN A 90 -12.64 4.72 -0.28
C GLN A 90 -12.17 3.26 -0.37
N CYS A 91 -12.89 2.35 0.27
CA CYS A 91 -12.78 0.91 0.08
C CYS A 91 -11.35 0.34 0.31
N GLY A 92 -10.64 0.85 1.31
CA GLY A 92 -9.27 0.46 1.65
C GLY A 92 -8.18 1.17 0.85
N TRP A 93 -8.54 2.07 -0.06
CA TRP A 93 -7.58 2.84 -0.84
C TRP A 93 -7.06 4.04 -0.07
N LEU A 94 -5.80 4.38 -0.30
CA LEU A 94 -5.15 5.60 0.20
C LEU A 94 -3.99 6.00 -0.70
N LYS A 95 -3.51 7.24 -0.54
CA LYS A 95 -2.21 7.69 -1.05
C LYS A 95 -1.30 8.06 0.12
N ASP A 96 -0.03 7.70 0.04
CA ASP A 96 0.95 8.16 1.01
C ASP A 96 1.39 9.61 0.77
N LYS A 97 2.25 10.12 1.66
CA LYS A 97 2.81 11.48 1.56
C LYS A 97 3.60 11.77 0.27
N PHE A 98 3.95 10.74 -0.50
CA PHE A 98 4.61 10.87 -1.80
C PHE A 98 3.63 10.70 -2.98
N GLY A 99 2.35 10.41 -2.70
CA GLY A 99 1.30 10.21 -3.69
C GLY A 99 1.20 8.78 -4.23
N VAL A 100 1.99 7.81 -3.72
CA VAL A 100 1.90 6.41 -4.16
C VAL A 100 0.58 5.83 -3.66
N SER A 101 -0.12 5.11 -4.53
CA SER A 101 -1.41 4.49 -4.22
C SER A 101 -1.24 3.14 -3.50
N TRP A 102 -2.01 2.93 -2.44
CA TRP A 102 -2.00 1.70 -1.63
C TRP A 102 -3.43 1.20 -1.40
N GLN A 103 -3.56 -0.10 -1.17
CA GLN A 103 -4.78 -0.74 -0.73
C GLN A 103 -4.49 -1.56 0.53
N VAL A 104 -5.08 -1.18 1.66
CA VAL A 104 -5.00 -1.93 2.92
C VAL A 104 -6.26 -2.77 3.02
N VAL A 105 -6.16 -4.08 2.82
CA VAL A 105 -7.32 -4.97 2.63
C VAL A 105 -7.31 -6.13 3.62
N PRO A 106 -8.45 -6.44 4.27
CA PRO A 106 -8.54 -7.65 5.09
C PRO A 106 -8.58 -8.90 4.23
N VAL A 107 -7.80 -9.93 4.58
CA VAL A 107 -7.79 -11.23 3.87
C VAL A 107 -9.18 -11.90 3.83
N VAL A 108 -10.01 -11.64 4.84
CA VAL A 108 -11.37 -12.20 4.93
C VAL A 108 -12.33 -11.60 3.89
N LEU A 109 -12.01 -10.43 3.31
CA LEU A 109 -12.88 -9.78 2.32
C LEU A 109 -13.08 -10.66 1.08
N ALA A 110 -12.02 -11.27 0.56
CA ALA A 110 -12.12 -12.15 -0.60
C ALA A 110 -13.03 -13.37 -0.33
N GLN A 111 -12.92 -13.95 0.87
CA GLN A 111 -13.77 -15.07 1.30
C GLN A 111 -15.24 -14.65 1.39
N LEU A 112 -15.53 -13.51 2.01
CA LEU A 112 -16.88 -12.96 2.13
C LEU A 112 -17.51 -12.65 0.77
N LEU A 113 -16.74 -12.10 -0.17
CA LEU A 113 -17.23 -11.79 -1.52
C LEU A 113 -17.47 -13.02 -2.38
N SER A 114 -16.76 -14.12 -2.12
CA SER A 114 -17.00 -15.39 -2.81
C SER A 114 -18.29 -16.10 -2.36
N ASN A 115 -18.90 -15.69 -1.25
CA ASN A 115 -20.16 -16.26 -0.76
C ASN A 115 -21.36 -15.55 -1.42
N PRO A 116 -22.16 -16.23 -2.28
CA PRO A 116 -23.27 -15.60 -2.99
C PRO A 116 -24.36 -14.99 -2.09
N GLU A 117 -24.56 -15.53 -0.89
CA GLU A 117 -25.60 -15.07 0.05
C GLU A 117 -25.19 -13.83 0.85
N LYS A 118 -23.87 -13.60 0.99
CA LYS A 118 -23.31 -12.48 1.75
C LYS A 118 -22.73 -11.37 0.88
N SER A 119 -22.24 -11.70 -0.31
CA SER A 119 -21.46 -10.81 -1.18
C SER A 119 -22.13 -9.46 -1.41
N GLN A 120 -23.44 -9.42 -1.68
CA GLN A 120 -24.15 -8.16 -1.90
C GLN A 120 -24.18 -7.29 -0.64
N ARG A 121 -24.40 -7.85 0.55
CA ARG A 121 -24.42 -7.08 1.81
C ARG A 121 -23.02 -6.60 2.18
N VAL A 122 -22.01 -7.44 1.97
CA VAL A 122 -20.59 -7.10 2.17
C VAL A 122 -20.15 -5.96 1.24
N VAL A 123 -20.54 -5.99 -0.04
CA VAL A 123 -20.29 -4.88 -0.98
C VAL A 123 -20.95 -3.59 -0.51
N GLN A 124 -22.21 -3.65 -0.10
CA GLN A 124 -22.92 -2.47 0.40
C GLN A 124 -22.32 -1.91 1.70
N ALA A 125 -21.73 -2.78 2.53
CA ALA A 125 -21.02 -2.38 3.74
C ALA A 125 -19.71 -1.65 3.40
N PHE A 126 -18.83 -2.27 2.62
CA PHE A 126 -17.52 -1.66 2.38
C PHE A 126 -17.55 -0.43 1.49
N MET A 127 -18.55 -0.29 0.60
CA MET A 127 -18.69 0.91 -0.23
C MET A 127 -18.95 2.19 0.58
N LYS A 128 -19.26 2.06 1.88
CA LYS A 128 -19.42 3.17 2.82
C LYS A 128 -18.17 3.39 3.69
N MET A 129 -17.16 2.54 3.54
CA MET A 129 -15.94 2.55 4.32
C MET A 129 -14.82 3.24 3.55
N LYS A 130 -13.99 3.98 4.29
CA LYS A 130 -12.65 4.34 3.84
C LYS A 130 -11.67 3.25 4.28
N LYS A 131 -11.32 3.25 5.56
CA LYS A 131 -10.63 2.14 6.23
C LYS A 131 -11.60 1.00 6.50
N PHE A 132 -11.19 -0.22 6.23
CA PHE A 132 -12.02 -1.38 6.54
C PHE A 132 -12.12 -1.63 8.05
N ASP A 133 -13.31 -2.09 8.46
CA ASP A 133 -13.60 -2.62 9.79
C ASP A 133 -14.01 -4.09 9.64
N ILE A 134 -13.16 -5.00 10.13
CA ILE A 134 -13.34 -6.45 9.92
C ILE A 134 -14.66 -6.93 10.54
N GLU A 135 -15.00 -6.46 11.73
CA GLU A 135 -16.21 -6.88 12.43
C GLU A 135 -17.47 -6.49 11.65
N THR A 136 -17.53 -5.27 11.12
CA THR A 136 -18.64 -4.81 10.28
C THR A 136 -18.76 -5.63 8.99
N LEU A 137 -17.64 -6.04 8.38
CA LEU A 137 -17.68 -6.92 7.21
C LEU A 137 -18.19 -8.33 7.54
N LEU A 138 -17.79 -8.90 8.68
CA LEU A 138 -18.22 -10.23 9.11
C LEU A 138 -19.72 -10.28 9.45
N ASN A 139 -20.24 -9.17 9.97
CA ASN A 139 -21.63 -9.00 10.38
C ASN A 139 -22.57 -8.54 9.25
N ALA A 140 -22.04 -8.27 8.05
CA ALA A 140 -22.82 -7.91 6.86
C ALA A 140 -23.54 -9.13 6.25
#